data_AF-A0A9Q0KJA7-F1
#
_entry.id   AF-A0A9Q0KJA7-F1
#
_cell.length_a   1.000
_cell.length_b   1.000
_cell.length_c   1.000
_cell.angle_alpha   90.00
_cell.angle_beta   90.00
_cell.angle_gamma   90.00
#
_symmetry.space_group_name_H-M   'P 1'
#
loop_
_entity.id
_entity.type
_entity.pdbx_description
1 polymer ?
#
loop_
_entity_poly.entity_id
_entity_poly.type
_entity_poly.pdbx_seq_one_letter_code
_entity_poly.pdbx_strand_id
1 'polypeptide(L)'
;MSFGNLSEQGSEYIFGNLSLLIESEYVFRNLSLLIGFEYVFENLSLLTGSEYIFEKLSLLIGFEYVFRNLSLLTGSEYVFGNLSLLIGSEYVFGNLSLLTGSEHVFGNLSLLTGSEYVFGNLSLLIGSAYAFGNLSLLTRSEYVFRNLSL
;
A
#
# COMPACT_ATOMS: atom_id res chain seq x y z
N MET A 1 -16.01 -16.23 30.23
CA MET A 1 -16.96 -15.24 29.67
C MET A 1 -16.87 -15.36 28.17
N SER A 2 -17.96 -15.79 27.54
CA SER A 2 -18.00 -16.01 26.09
C SER A 2 -18.10 -14.65 25.40
N PHE A 3 -17.08 -14.28 24.62
CA PHE A 3 -17.16 -13.11 23.75
C PHE A 3 -18.04 -13.50 22.56
N GLY A 4 -19.33 -13.14 22.63
CA GLY A 4 -20.23 -13.29 21.48
C GLY A 4 -19.75 -12.40 20.35
N ASN A 5 -19.78 -12.92 19.11
CA ASN A 5 -19.60 -12.12 17.90
C ASN A 5 -20.65 -11.00 17.90
N LEU A 6 -20.24 -9.78 18.23
CA LEU A 6 -21.04 -8.60 18.06
C LEU A 6 -20.85 -8.13 16.61
N SER A 7 -21.95 -7.98 15.89
CA SER A 7 -22.01 -7.31 14.60
C SER A 7 -22.87 -6.06 14.81
N GLU A 8 -22.29 -4.88 14.66
CA GLU A 8 -23.03 -3.61 14.69
C GLU A 8 -23.07 -3.00 13.28
N GLN A 9 -24.22 -2.45 12.90
CA GLN A 9 -24.45 -1.70 11.67
C GLN A 9 -24.91 -0.29 12.04
N GLY A 10 -24.31 0.74 11.44
CA GLY A 10 -24.86 2.10 11.44
C GLY A 10 -24.69 2.94 12.72
N SER A 11 -23.54 2.83 13.41
CA SER A 11 -23.19 3.74 14.51
C SER A 11 -22.15 4.77 14.08
N GLU A 12 -22.34 6.04 14.45
CA GLU A 12 -21.40 7.15 14.15
C GLU A 12 -20.04 6.96 14.86
N TYR A 13 -20.06 6.37 16.06
CA TYR A 13 -18.88 6.05 16.86
C TYR A 13 -18.96 4.64 17.44
N ILE A 14 -17.94 3.81 17.23
CA ILE A 14 -17.87 2.45 17.80
C ILE A 14 -16.67 2.31 18.75
N PHE A 15 -16.93 1.73 19.93
CA PHE A 15 -15.96 1.49 20.99
C PHE A 15 -16.01 0.02 21.47
N GLY A 16 -14.99 -0.79 21.19
CA GLY A 16 -14.91 -2.19 21.66
C GLY A 16 -14.01 -3.10 20.81
N ASN A 17 -13.87 -4.37 21.21
CA ASN A 17 -13.26 -5.40 20.37
C ASN A 17 -14.37 -6.11 19.57
N LEU A 18 -14.36 -6.02 18.24
CA LEU A 18 -15.24 -6.80 17.36
C LEU A 18 -14.43 -7.69 16.40
N SER A 19 -15.02 -8.83 16.03
CA SER A 19 -14.44 -9.73 15.04
C SER A 19 -14.64 -9.20 13.61
N LEU A 20 -15.73 -8.47 13.38
CA LEU A 20 -16.17 -7.96 12.08
C LEU A 20 -17.00 -6.69 12.29
N LEU A 21 -16.75 -5.66 11.48
CA LEU A 21 -17.58 -4.47 11.41
C LEU A 21 -17.78 -4.05 9.94
N ILE A 22 -19.00 -3.65 9.61
CA ILE A 22 -19.44 -3.24 8.26
C ILE A 22 -20.09 -1.87 8.41
N GLU A 23 -19.57 -0.86 7.69
CA GLU A 23 -20.11 0.51 7.58
C GLU A 23 -20.21 1.33 8.89
N SER A 24 -19.23 2.21 9.14
CA SER A 24 -19.29 3.28 10.16
C SER A 24 -18.46 4.50 9.77
N GLU A 25 -18.69 5.65 10.42
CA GLU A 25 -17.96 6.89 10.15
C GLU A 25 -16.63 6.95 10.93
N TYR A 26 -16.65 6.63 12.24
CA TYR A 26 -15.45 6.61 13.08
C TYR A 26 -15.35 5.33 13.95
N VAL A 27 -14.19 4.66 13.89
CA VAL A 27 -13.89 3.46 14.69
C VAL A 27 -12.68 3.68 15.58
N PHE A 28 -12.81 3.32 16.87
CA PHE A 28 -11.74 3.42 17.86
C PHE A 28 -11.45 2.05 18.51
N ARG A 29 -10.39 1.37 18.01
CA ARG A 29 -9.62 0.19 18.53
C ARG A 29 -9.80 -1.19 17.88
N ASN A 30 -8.78 -2.05 18.13
CA ASN A 30 -8.45 -3.40 17.61
C ASN A 30 -9.60 -4.19 16.98
N LEU A 31 -9.59 -4.28 15.66
CA LEU A 31 -10.47 -5.17 14.88
C LEU A 31 -9.66 -6.12 14.01
N SER A 32 -10.19 -7.32 13.81
CA SER A 32 -9.55 -8.32 12.96
C SER A 32 -9.76 -8.02 11.47
N LEU A 33 -10.94 -7.50 11.10
CA LEU A 33 -11.34 -7.20 9.73
C LEU A 33 -12.33 -6.02 9.71
N LEU A 34 -12.12 -5.09 8.76
CA LEU A 34 -12.93 -3.90 8.58
C LEU A 34 -13.25 -3.66 7.08
N ILE A 35 -14.53 -3.45 6.72
CA ILE A 35 -15.03 -3.24 5.33
C ILE A 35 -15.90 -1.96 5.14
N GLY A 36 -15.43 -0.96 4.39
CA GLY A 36 -16.25 0.21 3.96
C GLY A 36 -16.35 1.38 4.96
N PHE A 37 -15.28 2.18 5.13
CA PHE A 37 -15.21 3.24 6.17
C PHE A 37 -14.53 4.53 5.66
N GLU A 38 -14.89 5.69 6.22
CA GLU A 38 -14.29 6.98 5.81
C GLU A 38 -12.97 7.28 6.57
N TYR A 39 -12.94 7.07 7.90
CA TYR A 39 -11.75 7.31 8.74
C TYR A 39 -11.51 6.21 9.78
N VAL A 40 -10.26 5.73 9.88
CA VAL A 40 -9.84 4.67 10.82
C VAL A 40 -8.68 5.14 11.70
N PHE A 41 -8.82 4.98 13.02
CA PHE A 41 -7.80 5.33 14.02
C PHE A 41 -7.36 4.08 14.83
N GLU A 42 -6.16 3.58 14.50
CA GLU A 42 -5.32 2.57 15.20
C GLU A 42 -5.45 1.05 14.85
N ASN A 43 -4.40 0.29 15.26
CA ASN A 43 -3.97 -1.06 14.87
C ASN A 43 -5.07 -2.03 14.38
N LEU A 44 -5.11 -2.25 13.06
CA LEU A 44 -5.87 -3.36 12.46
C LEU A 44 -4.94 -4.37 11.79
N SER A 45 -5.36 -5.63 11.83
CA SER A 45 -4.71 -6.71 11.06
C SER A 45 -5.09 -6.67 9.58
N LEU A 46 -6.32 -6.24 9.23
CA LEU A 46 -6.82 -6.20 7.85
C LEU A 46 -7.89 -5.11 7.67
N LEU A 47 -7.73 -4.30 6.63
CA LEU A 47 -8.70 -3.28 6.20
C LEU A 47 -8.97 -3.43 4.69
N THR A 48 -10.24 -3.28 4.29
CA THR A 48 -10.69 -3.24 2.89
C THR A 48 -11.68 -2.09 2.66
N GLY A 49 -11.44 -1.24 1.67
CA GLY A 49 -12.39 -0.19 1.28
C GLY A 49 -12.51 0.98 2.27
N SER A 50 -11.56 1.90 2.24
CA SER A 50 -11.65 3.19 2.93
C SER A 50 -11.08 4.32 2.07
N GLU A 51 -11.48 5.56 2.34
CA GLU A 51 -11.00 6.70 1.54
C GLU A 51 -9.68 7.28 2.10
N TYR A 52 -9.52 7.34 3.43
CA TYR A 52 -8.31 7.88 4.06
C TYR A 52 -7.87 7.08 5.31
N ILE A 53 -6.56 6.79 5.41
CA ILE A 53 -5.99 5.94 6.45
C ILE A 53 -4.87 6.67 7.18
N PHE A 54 -4.95 6.68 8.53
CA PHE A 54 -4.02 7.48 9.32
C PHE A 54 -2.99 6.73 10.19
N GLU A 55 -2.93 5.39 10.30
CA GLU A 55 -1.92 4.70 11.15
C GLU A 55 -1.48 3.26 10.72
N LYS A 56 -0.57 2.63 11.50
CA LYS A 56 0.11 1.35 11.20
C LYS A 56 -0.88 0.20 10.99
N LEU A 57 -0.95 -0.28 9.77
CA LEU A 57 -1.75 -1.45 9.40
C LEU A 57 -0.85 -2.56 8.87
N SER A 58 -1.23 -3.80 9.19
CA SER A 58 -0.48 -4.97 8.74
C SER A 58 -0.77 -5.32 7.29
N LEU A 59 -2.02 -5.15 6.84
CA LEU A 59 -2.47 -5.46 5.48
C LEU A 59 -3.62 -4.55 5.05
N LEU A 60 -3.51 -4.00 3.83
CA LEU A 60 -4.54 -3.27 3.11
C LEU A 60 -4.85 -3.96 1.77
N ILE A 61 -6.11 -4.08 1.39
CA ILE A 61 -6.55 -4.47 0.05
C ILE A 61 -7.53 -3.44 -0.57
N GLY A 62 -7.21 -2.95 -1.78
CA GLY A 62 -8.14 -2.23 -2.67
C GLY A 62 -8.50 -0.81 -2.22
N PHE A 63 -7.61 0.15 -2.45
CA PHE A 63 -7.78 1.55 -2.05
C PHE A 63 -7.48 2.53 -3.18
N GLU A 64 -8.21 3.64 -3.25
CA GLU A 64 -7.89 4.68 -4.25
C GLU A 64 -6.58 5.38 -3.88
N TYR A 65 -6.47 5.90 -2.66
CA TYR A 65 -5.26 6.59 -2.18
C TYR A 65 -4.72 6.02 -0.87
N VAL A 66 -3.40 5.83 -0.82
CA VAL A 66 -2.69 5.41 0.40
C VAL A 66 -1.55 6.36 0.69
N PHE A 67 -1.57 7.01 1.86
CA PHE A 67 -0.62 8.06 2.22
C PHE A 67 0.27 7.75 3.44
N ARG A 68 0.72 6.50 3.68
CA ARG A 68 1.44 6.14 4.93
C ARG A 68 2.43 4.98 4.85
N ASN A 69 3.06 4.70 6.00
CA ASN A 69 3.94 3.55 6.21
C ASN A 69 3.12 2.28 6.48
N LEU A 70 3.25 1.27 5.61
CA LEU A 70 2.52 0.01 5.71
C LEU A 70 3.47 -1.19 5.59
N SER A 71 3.10 -2.30 6.22
CA SER A 71 3.81 -3.56 6.02
C SER A 71 3.44 -4.16 4.67
N LEU A 72 2.14 -4.28 4.36
CA LEU A 72 1.65 -4.89 3.13
C LEU A 72 0.44 -4.13 2.56
N LEU A 73 0.48 -3.87 1.26
CA LEU A 73 -0.64 -3.33 0.49
C LEU A 73 -0.84 -4.15 -0.80
N THR A 74 -2.09 -4.46 -1.11
CA THR A 74 -2.49 -5.15 -2.34
C THR A 74 -3.53 -4.30 -3.07
N GLY A 75 -3.17 -3.75 -4.23
CA GLY A 75 -4.06 -2.97 -5.07
C GLY A 75 -4.33 -1.56 -4.52
N SER A 76 -3.79 -0.56 -5.20
CA SER A 76 -4.20 0.84 -5.01
C SER A 76 -3.98 1.69 -6.25
N GLU A 77 -4.80 2.69 -6.51
CA GLU A 77 -4.55 3.61 -7.63
C GLU A 77 -3.29 4.45 -7.34
N TYR A 78 -3.22 5.10 -6.19
CA TYR A 78 -2.09 5.94 -5.79
C TYR A 78 -1.52 5.58 -4.42
N VAL A 79 -0.20 5.37 -4.37
CA VAL A 79 0.53 5.09 -3.12
C VAL A 79 1.62 6.12 -2.89
N PHE A 80 1.57 6.77 -1.75
CA PHE A 80 2.56 7.72 -1.26
C PHE A 80 3.07 7.29 0.12
N GLY A 81 4.32 6.84 0.21
CA GLY A 81 4.90 6.47 1.51
C GLY A 81 5.99 5.41 1.48
N ASN A 82 6.23 4.78 2.64
CA ASN A 82 7.20 3.69 2.75
C ASN A 82 6.50 2.35 3.00
N LEU A 83 6.70 1.37 2.13
CA LEU A 83 6.07 0.05 2.28
C LEU A 83 7.11 -1.07 2.29
N SER A 84 6.88 -2.10 3.09
CA SER A 84 7.70 -3.32 2.96
C SER A 84 7.33 -4.08 1.68
N LEU A 85 6.02 -4.24 1.41
CA LEU A 85 5.54 -4.98 0.24
C LEU A 85 4.30 -4.30 -0.36
N LEU A 86 4.34 -4.08 -1.67
CA LEU A 86 3.22 -3.63 -2.49
C LEU A 86 3.00 -4.59 -3.67
N ILE A 87 1.75 -5.00 -3.86
CA ILE A 87 1.31 -5.82 -4.99
C ILE A 87 0.26 -5.02 -5.77
N GLY A 88 0.65 -4.47 -6.92
CA GLY A 88 -0.23 -3.74 -7.84
C GLY A 88 -0.55 -2.31 -7.39
N SER A 89 -0.15 -1.34 -8.22
CA SER A 89 -0.64 0.03 -8.12
C SER A 89 -0.49 0.80 -9.44
N GLU A 90 -1.35 1.77 -9.75
CA GLU A 90 -1.14 2.61 -10.93
C GLU A 90 0.08 3.53 -10.72
N TYR A 91 0.09 4.30 -9.62
CA TYR A 91 1.17 5.23 -9.28
C TYR A 91 1.77 4.99 -7.90
N VAL A 92 3.09 4.89 -7.83
CA VAL A 92 3.83 4.73 -6.58
C VAL A 92 4.87 5.83 -6.41
N PHE A 93 4.81 6.53 -5.27
CA PHE A 93 5.75 7.56 -4.86
C PHE A 93 6.32 7.22 -3.46
N GLY A 94 7.58 6.80 -3.39
CA GLY A 94 8.25 6.62 -2.10
C GLY A 94 9.29 5.51 -2.03
N ASN A 95 9.48 4.92 -0.85
CA ASN A 95 10.52 3.91 -0.63
C ASN A 95 9.92 2.55 -0.33
N LEU A 96 10.23 1.55 -1.16
CA LEU A 96 9.68 0.20 -1.00
C LEU A 96 10.77 -0.86 -0.91
N SER A 97 10.58 -1.87 -0.07
CA SER A 97 11.46 -3.03 -0.13
C SER A 97 11.13 -3.89 -1.35
N LEU A 98 9.85 -4.17 -1.58
CA LEU A 98 9.39 -4.96 -2.72
C LEU A 98 8.13 -4.37 -3.36
N LEU A 99 8.16 -4.23 -4.69
CA LEU A 99 7.01 -3.89 -5.52
C LEU A 99 6.84 -4.91 -6.64
N THR A 100 5.62 -5.41 -6.80
CA THR A 100 5.20 -6.24 -7.93
C THR A 100 4.09 -5.54 -8.70
N GLY A 101 4.40 -5.08 -9.92
CA GLY A 101 3.46 -4.45 -10.84
C GLY A 101 3.11 -3.01 -10.46
N SER A 102 3.47 -2.06 -11.32
CA SER A 102 2.91 -0.71 -11.31
C SER A 102 3.05 -0.01 -12.65
N GLU A 103 2.13 0.88 -13.03
CA GLU A 103 2.32 1.66 -14.27
C GLU A 103 3.47 2.66 -14.10
N HIS A 104 3.48 3.41 -13.00
CA HIS A 104 4.44 4.48 -12.74
C HIS A 104 5.07 4.39 -11.34
N VAL A 105 6.40 4.35 -11.29
CA VAL A 105 7.16 4.28 -10.02
C VAL A 105 8.16 5.43 -9.91
N PHE A 106 8.06 6.18 -8.82
CA PHE A 106 8.96 7.26 -8.45
C PHE A 106 9.52 7.03 -7.05
N GLY A 107 10.81 6.69 -6.93
CA GLY A 107 11.47 6.59 -5.63
C GLY A 107 12.54 5.51 -5.51
N ASN A 108 12.72 4.97 -4.29
CA ASN A 108 13.81 4.04 -4.00
C ASN A 108 13.28 2.64 -3.70
N LEU A 109 13.74 1.63 -4.45
CA LEU A 109 13.29 0.26 -4.26
C LEU A 109 14.44 -0.74 -4.14
N SER A 110 14.28 -1.74 -3.28
CA SER A 110 15.22 -2.87 -3.30
C SER A 110 14.92 -3.79 -4.49
N LEU A 111 13.65 -4.15 -4.69
CA LEU A 111 13.20 -4.98 -5.81
C LEU A 111 11.92 -4.42 -6.45
N LEU A 112 11.95 -4.29 -7.78
CA LEU A 112 10.77 -4.03 -8.61
C LEU A 112 10.63 -5.12 -9.67
N THR A 113 9.46 -5.74 -9.72
CA THR A 113 9.05 -6.67 -10.80
C THR A 113 7.92 -6.06 -11.60
N GLY A 114 8.22 -5.64 -12.83
CA GLY A 114 7.25 -5.10 -13.80
C GLY A 114 6.81 -3.69 -13.48
N SER A 115 7.15 -2.75 -14.36
CA SER A 115 6.52 -1.43 -14.41
C SER A 115 6.58 -0.81 -15.80
N GLU A 116 5.67 0.08 -16.20
CA GLU A 116 5.84 0.77 -17.47
C GLU A 116 6.96 1.82 -17.37
N TYR A 117 6.91 2.69 -16.35
CA TYR A 117 7.87 3.77 -16.14
C TYR A 117 8.47 3.74 -14.74
N VAL A 118 9.81 3.78 -14.68
CA VAL A 118 10.55 3.80 -13.41
C VAL A 118 11.49 4.99 -13.35
N PHE A 119 11.38 5.79 -12.29
CA PHE A 119 12.25 6.93 -12.00
C PHE A 119 12.79 6.82 -10.57
N GLY A 120 14.08 6.51 -10.41
CA GLY A 120 14.72 6.54 -9.09
C GLY A 120 15.87 5.57 -8.91
N ASN A 121 16.08 5.11 -7.67
CA ASN A 121 17.20 4.24 -7.32
C ASN A 121 16.72 2.83 -6.99
N LEU A 122 17.20 1.84 -7.74
CA LEU A 122 16.82 0.45 -7.53
C LEU A 122 18.03 -0.47 -7.43
N SER A 123 17.96 -1.44 -6.52
CA SER A 123 18.94 -2.51 -6.50
C SER A 123 18.67 -3.52 -7.62
N LEU A 124 17.41 -3.94 -7.81
CA LEU A 124 17.01 -4.86 -8.86
C LEU A 124 15.71 -4.43 -9.55
N LEU A 125 15.76 -4.31 -10.89
CA LEU A 125 14.60 -4.11 -11.76
C LEU A 125 14.42 -5.28 -12.74
N ILE A 126 13.28 -5.96 -12.63
CA ILE A 126 12.87 -7.05 -13.51
C ILE A 126 11.73 -6.56 -14.41
N GLY A 127 12.10 -6.00 -15.57
CA GLY A 127 11.15 -5.59 -16.60
C GLY A 127 10.63 -4.17 -16.40
N SER A 128 10.87 -3.33 -17.42
CA SER A 128 10.15 -2.08 -17.61
C SER A 128 10.02 -1.70 -19.09
N ALA A 129 9.18 -0.74 -19.45
CA ALA A 129 9.31 -0.08 -20.74
C ALA A 129 10.40 1.00 -20.67
N TYR A 130 10.35 1.85 -19.65
CA TYR A 130 11.30 2.95 -19.43
C TYR A 130 11.89 2.90 -18.02
N ALA A 131 13.22 3.02 -17.92
CA ALA A 131 13.91 3.12 -16.64
C ALA A 131 14.91 4.28 -16.62
N PHE A 132 14.71 5.21 -15.68
CA PHE A 132 15.56 6.36 -15.42
C PHE A 132 16.11 6.32 -13.99
N GLY A 133 17.43 6.49 -13.84
CA GLY A 133 18.09 6.61 -12.54
C GLY A 133 19.17 5.55 -12.29
N ASN A 134 19.41 5.24 -11.02
CA ASN A 134 20.52 4.35 -10.63
C ASN A 134 20.02 2.93 -10.44
N LEU A 135 20.56 2.00 -11.22
CA LEU A 135 20.19 0.58 -11.20
C LEU A 135 21.43 -0.26 -10.96
N SER A 136 21.44 -1.08 -9.90
CA SER A 136 22.53 -2.05 -9.71
C SER A 136 22.40 -3.21 -10.69
N LEU A 137 21.18 -3.73 -10.89
CA LEU A 137 20.89 -4.78 -11.86
C LEU A 137 19.57 -4.51 -12.59
N LEU A 138 19.58 -4.70 -13.91
CA LEU A 138 18.42 -4.60 -14.79
C LEU A 138 18.34 -5.84 -15.68
N THR A 139 17.21 -6.55 -15.63
CA THR A 139 17.00 -7.74 -16.46
C THR A 139 16.48 -7.40 -17.86
N ARG A 140 15.51 -6.48 -17.96
CA ARG A 140 14.87 -6.09 -19.23
C ARG A 140 14.32 -4.67 -19.13
N SER A 141 14.58 -3.87 -20.16
CA SER A 141 13.89 -2.60 -20.42
C SER A 141 13.92 -2.29 -21.92
N GLU A 142 12.96 -1.52 -22.42
CA GLU A 142 13.02 -1.01 -23.80
C GLU A 142 13.96 0.21 -23.88
N TYR A 143 13.89 1.10 -22.89
CA TYR A 143 14.69 2.33 -22.81
C TYR A 143 15.31 2.52 -21.42
N VAL A 144 16.62 2.77 -21.40
CA VAL A 144 17.38 2.96 -20.15
C VAL A 144 18.15 4.26 -20.20
N PHE A 145 17.91 5.12 -19.21
CA PHE A 145 18.57 6.40 -19.02
C PHE A 145 19.30 6.39 -17.68
N ARG A 146 20.61 6.14 -17.72
CA ARG A 146 21.46 6.16 -16.52
C ARG A 146 22.07 7.54 -16.34
N ASN A 147 22.23 7.98 -15.11
CA ASN A 147 23.12 9.11 -14.82
C ASN A 147 24.55 8.70 -15.23
N LEU A 148 25.10 9.37 -16.25
CA LEU A 148 26.52 9.32 -16.52
C LEU A 148 27.23 10.11 -15.42
N SER A 149 27.89 9.42 -14.50
CA SER A 149 28.98 10.03 -13.73
C SER A 149 30.09 10.41 -14.72
N LEU A 150 30.24 11.71 -15.00
CA LEU A 150 31.43 12.27 -15.67
C LEU A 150 32.66 12.12 -14.78
#